data_AF-A0A2D7SNA3-F1
#
_entry.id   AF-A0A2D7SNA3-F1
#
_cell.length_a   1.000
_cell.length_b   1.000
_cell.length_c   1.000
_cell.angle_alpha   90.00
_cell.angle_beta   90.00
_cell.angle_gamma   90.00
#
_symmetry.space_group_name_H-M   'P 1'
#
loop_
_entity.id
_entity.type
_entity.pdbx_description
1 polymer ?
#
loop_
_entity_poly.entity_id
_entity_poly.type
_entity_poly.pdbx_seq_one_letter_code
_entity_poly.pdbx_strand_id
1 'polypeptide(L)'
;MNELIAYITDNYPFVEEKYPELKDATEQGRLKFAIRHLALHFSKTAGKIAAVSEDADHGKRIDIEKIKEDIPKSLVNTLRLAELVGMTEEKII
;
A
#
# COMPACT_ATOMS: atom_id res chain seq x y z
N MET A 1 14.23 -7.62 5.20
CA MET A 1 12.93 -7.06 4.74
C MET A 1 11.76 -8.03 4.97
N ASN A 2 12.00 -9.28 5.33
CA ASN A 2 11.05 -10.32 5.73
C ASN A 2 10.42 -9.96 7.07
N GLU A 3 11.21 -9.44 8.01
CA GLU A 3 10.68 -8.88 9.26
C GLU A 3 9.75 -7.69 9.00
N LEU A 4 10.07 -6.84 8.02
CA LEU A 4 9.22 -5.70 7.66
C LEU A 4 7.95 -6.16 6.94
N ILE A 5 8.05 -7.07 5.97
CA ILE A 5 6.90 -7.65 5.28
C ILE A 5 5.99 -8.37 6.29
N ALA A 6 6.55 -9.18 7.19
CA ALA A 6 5.80 -9.86 8.25
C ALA A 6 5.12 -8.85 9.19
N TYR A 7 5.86 -7.86 9.69
CA TYR A 7 5.31 -6.80 10.53
C TYR A 7 4.13 -6.08 9.85
N ILE A 8 4.26 -5.72 8.56
CA ILE A 8 3.18 -5.07 7.81
C ILE A 8 2.03 -6.06 7.60
N THR A 9 2.30 -7.34 7.37
CA THR A 9 1.27 -8.37 7.21
C THR A 9 0.39 -8.48 8.44
N ASP A 10 1.00 -8.53 9.62
CA ASP A 10 0.31 -8.68 10.90
C ASP A 10 -0.52 -7.44 11.26
N ASN A 11 -0.03 -6.24 10.89
CA ASN A 11 -0.70 -4.98 11.22
C ASN A 11 -1.79 -4.58 10.20
N TYR A 12 -1.73 -5.09 8.97
CA TYR A 12 -2.68 -4.79 7.89
C TYR A 12 -3.41 -6.05 7.37
N PRO A 13 -4.18 -6.75 8.23
CA PRO A 13 -4.91 -7.95 7.86
C PRO A 13 -6.17 -7.64 7.03
N PHE A 14 -6.41 -8.46 6.01
CA PHE A 14 -7.65 -8.47 5.22
C PHE A 14 -8.66 -9.43 5.85
N VAL A 15 -9.29 -9.01 6.95
CA VAL A 15 -10.26 -9.80 7.74
C VAL A 15 -11.64 -9.14 7.75
N GLU A 16 -12.69 -9.90 8.04
CA GLU A 16 -14.08 -9.44 7.93
C GLU A 16 -14.44 -8.33 8.92
N GLU A 17 -13.78 -8.31 10.08
CA GLU A 17 -13.97 -7.29 11.13
C GLU A 17 -13.54 -5.90 10.64
N LYS A 18 -12.54 -5.85 9.76
CA LYS A 18 -12.07 -4.61 9.11
C LYS A 18 -12.77 -4.34 7.79
N TYR A 19 -13.17 -5.40 7.09
CA TYR A 19 -13.75 -5.33 5.75
C TYR A 19 -14.99 -6.22 5.68
N PRO A 20 -16.19 -5.70 6.01
CA PRO A 20 -17.42 -6.49 6.04
C PRO A 20 -17.77 -7.18 4.71
N GLU A 21 -17.30 -6.66 3.57
CA GLU A 21 -17.43 -7.27 2.24
C GLU A 21 -16.63 -8.58 2.06
N LEU A 22 -15.75 -8.90 3.00
CA LEU A 22 -15.03 -10.17 3.06
C LEU A 22 -15.79 -11.27 3.82
N LYS A 23 -16.97 -10.96 4.36
CA LYS A 23 -17.84 -11.96 4.97
C LYS A 23 -18.17 -13.05 3.95
N ASP A 24 -17.96 -14.30 4.35
CA ASP A 24 -18.17 -15.49 3.51
C ASP A 24 -17.36 -15.51 2.20
N ALA A 25 -16.34 -14.65 2.07
CA ALA A 25 -15.51 -14.60 0.87
C ALA A 25 -14.62 -15.85 0.78
N THR A 26 -14.57 -16.44 -0.41
CA THR A 26 -13.58 -17.48 -0.73
C THR A 26 -12.17 -16.92 -0.64
N GLU A 27 -11.16 -17.79 -0.51
CA GLU A 27 -9.76 -17.39 -0.51
C GLU A 27 -9.40 -16.55 -1.75
N GLN A 28 -9.82 -16.98 -2.94
CA GLN A 28 -9.63 -16.20 -4.17
C GLN A 28 -10.39 -14.86 -4.15
N GLY A 29 -11.58 -14.81 -3.57
CA GLY A 29 -12.35 -13.58 -3.39
C GLY A 29 -11.61 -12.59 -2.49
N ARG A 30 -11.06 -13.07 -1.37
CA ARG A 30 -10.26 -12.28 -0.43
C ARG A 30 -8.97 -11.77 -1.07
N LEU A 31 -8.27 -12.62 -1.83
CA LEU A 31 -7.06 -12.23 -2.57
C LEU A 31 -7.37 -11.15 -3.61
N LYS A 32 -8.42 -11.34 -4.43
CA LYS A 32 -8.87 -10.36 -5.43
C LYS A 32 -9.21 -9.02 -4.78
N PHE A 33 -9.91 -9.05 -3.66
CA PHE A 33 -10.22 -7.83 -2.90
C PHE A 33 -8.94 -7.13 -2.44
N ALA A 34 -8.04 -7.85 -1.77
CA ALA A 34 -6.82 -7.31 -1.20
C ALA A 34 -5.93 -6.65 -2.27
N ILE A 35 -5.70 -7.33 -3.40
CA ILE A 35 -4.93 -6.80 -4.53
C ILE A 35 -5.56 -5.51 -5.05
N ARG A 36 -6.87 -5.52 -5.33
CA ARG A 36 -7.59 -4.33 -5.82
C ARG A 36 -7.49 -3.18 -4.81
N HIS A 37 -7.74 -3.45 -3.54
CA HIS A 37 -7.74 -2.46 -2.47
C HIS A 37 -6.38 -1.78 -2.34
N LEU A 38 -5.30 -2.57 -2.26
CA LEU A 38 -3.95 -2.04 -2.15
C LEU A 38 -3.49 -1.31 -3.41
N ALA A 39 -3.83 -1.80 -4.61
CA ALA A 39 -3.50 -1.11 -5.86
C ALA A 39 -4.14 0.28 -5.94
N LEU A 40 -5.40 0.41 -5.50
CA LEU A 40 -6.08 1.70 -5.41
C LEU A 40 -5.44 2.62 -4.37
N HIS A 41 -5.08 2.10 -3.20
CA HIS A 41 -4.36 2.87 -2.18
C HIS A 41 -2.96 3.29 -2.62
N PHE A 42 -2.23 2.42 -3.34
CA PHE A 42 -0.94 2.74 -3.94
C PHE A 42 -1.09 3.89 -4.94
N SER A 43 -2.01 3.78 -5.90
CA SER A 43 -2.29 4.82 -6.90
C SER A 43 -2.66 6.16 -6.25
N LYS A 44 -3.55 6.14 -5.25
CA LYS A 44 -3.94 7.33 -4.49
C LYS A 44 -2.74 7.99 -3.82
N THR A 45 -1.86 7.21 -3.18
CA THR A 45 -0.67 7.73 -2.52
C THR A 45 0.35 8.28 -3.52
N ALA A 46 0.57 7.59 -4.64
CA ALA A 46 1.43 8.08 -5.71
C ALA A 46 0.93 9.42 -6.27
N GLY A 47 -0.38 9.56 -6.49
CA GLY A 47 -0.98 10.82 -6.93
C GLY A 47 -0.78 11.98 -5.93
N LYS A 48 -0.81 11.72 -4.63
CA LYS A 48 -0.53 12.75 -3.61
C LYS A 48 0.93 13.22 -3.64
N ILE A 49 1.88 12.29 -3.81
CA ILE A 49 3.30 12.62 -3.93
C ILE A 49 3.53 13.43 -5.21
N ALA A 50 2.91 13.02 -6.32
CA ALA A 50 2.96 13.75 -7.58
C ALA A 50 2.40 15.17 -7.45
N ALA A 51 1.27 15.35 -6.76
CA ALA A 51 0.67 16.67 -6.54
C ALA A 51 1.59 17.63 -5.76
N VAL A 52 2.33 17.13 -4.76
CA VAL A 52 3.33 17.95 -4.04
C VAL A 52 4.50 18.33 -4.96
N SER A 53 4.88 17.46 -5.89
CA SER A 53 5.93 17.72 -6.88
C SER A 53 5.47 18.75 -7.92
N GLU A 54 4.26 18.60 -8.45
CA GLU A 54 3.62 19.57 -9.36
C GLU A 54 3.51 20.96 -8.73
N ASP A 55 3.11 21.03 -7.45
CA ASP A 55 3.06 22.28 -6.70
C ASP A 55 4.44 22.98 -6.67
N ALA A 56 5.51 22.22 -6.50
CA ALA A 56 6.88 22.74 -6.53
C ALA A 56 7.30 23.22 -7.92
N ASP A 57 6.92 22.49 -8.97
CA ASP A 57 7.16 22.88 -10.38
C ASP A 57 6.43 24.19 -10.74
N HIS A 58 5.33 24.49 -10.06
CA HIS A 58 4.60 25.76 -10.16
C HIS A 58 5.08 26.86 -9.19
N GLY A 59 6.27 26.68 -8.59
CA GLY A 59 6.95 27.70 -7.79
C GLY A 59 6.56 27.74 -6.32
N LYS A 60 5.75 26.78 -5.82
CA LYS A 60 5.51 26.62 -4.38
C LYS A 60 6.70 25.94 -3.71
N ARG A 61 6.77 25.99 -2.38
CA ARG A 61 7.74 25.19 -1.62
C ARG A 61 7.27 23.73 -1.56
N ILE A 62 8.21 22.81 -1.73
CA ILE A 62 7.95 21.38 -1.53
C ILE A 62 7.53 21.10 -0.08
N ASP A 63 6.39 20.45 0.10
CA ASP A 63 5.88 20.05 1.40
C ASP A 63 6.47 18.69 1.81
N ILE A 64 7.65 18.75 2.43
CA ILE A 64 8.39 17.57 2.86
C ILE A 64 7.64 16.76 3.92
N GLU A 65 6.88 17.42 4.80
CA GLU A 65 6.15 16.71 5.86
C GLU A 65 5.03 15.87 5.25
N LYS A 66 4.31 16.41 4.26
CA LYS A 66 3.32 15.64 3.51
C LYS A 66 3.93 14.45 2.75
N ILE A 67 5.11 14.64 2.14
CA ILE A 67 5.85 13.53 1.50
C ILE A 67 6.23 12.45 2.52
N LYS A 68 6.76 12.85 3.69
CA LYS A 68 7.12 11.91 4.78
C LYS A 68 5.91 11.14 5.30
N GLU A 69 4.72 11.71 5.28
CA GLU A 69 3.49 11.01 5.65
C GLU A 69 3.02 10.01 4.59
N ASP A 70 3.23 10.30 3.30
CA ASP A 70 2.72 9.49 2.20
C ASP A 70 3.70 8.39 1.74
N ILE A 71 5.02 8.58 1.86
CA ILE A 71 6.02 7.56 1.53
C ILE A 71 5.80 6.24 2.28
N PRO A 72 5.66 6.22 3.63
CA PRO A 72 5.46 4.97 4.37
C PRO A 72 4.18 4.25 3.95
N LYS A 73 3.11 4.98 3.62
CA LYS A 73 1.85 4.41 3.12
C LYS A 73 2.07 3.72 1.77
N SER A 74 2.85 4.33 0.88
CA SER A 74 3.21 3.75 -0.41
C SER A 74 4.01 2.46 -0.23
N LEU A 75 4.99 2.46 0.69
CA LEU A 75 5.80 1.30 1.03
C LEU A 75 4.95 0.15 1.59
N VAL A 76 4.06 0.43 2.54
CA VAL A 76 3.12 -0.55 3.10
C VAL A 76 2.27 -1.19 2.01
N ASN A 77 1.67 -0.37 1.13
CA ASN A 77 0.84 -0.89 0.05
C ASN A 77 1.63 -1.80 -0.90
N THR A 78 2.86 -1.40 -1.23
CA THR A 78 3.74 -2.14 -2.15
C THR A 78 4.18 -3.47 -1.53
N LEU A 79 4.59 -3.48 -0.26
CA LEU A 79 5.06 -4.69 0.41
C LEU A 79 3.92 -5.68 0.69
N ARG A 80 2.71 -5.22 1.04
CA ARG A 80 1.55 -6.12 1.11
C ARG A 80 1.18 -6.69 -0.26
N LEU A 81 1.26 -5.89 -1.33
CA LEU A 81 1.00 -6.39 -2.69
C LEU A 81 2.00 -7.48 -3.08
N ALA A 82 3.29 -7.25 -2.83
CA ALA A 82 4.36 -8.21 -3.10
C ALA A 82 4.11 -9.54 -2.37
N GLU A 83 3.77 -9.49 -1.09
CA GLU A 83 3.47 -10.69 -0.31
C GLU A 83 2.24 -11.44 -0.84
N LEU A 84 1.15 -10.74 -1.16
CA LEU A 84 -0.08 -11.36 -1.67
C LEU A 84 0.12 -12.10 -2.99
N VAL A 85 1.13 -11.72 -3.78
CA VAL A 85 1.50 -12.41 -5.03
C VAL A 85 2.67 -13.38 -4.87
N GLY A 86 3.06 -13.68 -3.63
CA GLY A 86 4.11 -14.66 -3.31
C GLY A 86 5.53 -14.19 -3.67
N MET A 87 5.79 -12.88 -3.68
CA MET A 87 7.13 -12.34 -3.80
C MET A 87 7.85 -12.39 -2.44
N THR A 88 9.08 -12.90 -2.47
CA THR A 88 10.02 -12.88 -1.35
C THR A 88 11.00 -11.71 -1.53
N GLU A 89 11.77 -11.38 -0.48
CA GLU A 89 12.82 -10.34 -0.57
C GLU A 89 13.75 -10.51 -1.78
N GLU A 90 14.16 -11.75 -2.06
CA GLU A 90 15.08 -12.11 -3.14
C GLU A 90 14.54 -11.79 -4.54
N LYS A 91 13.23 -11.60 -4.67
CA LYS A 91 12.58 -11.22 -5.93
C LYS A 91 12.30 -9.71 -6.02
N ILE A 92 12.47 -8.97 -4.92
CA ILE A 92 12.22 -7.54 -4.84
C ILE A 92 13.50 -6.73 -5.11
N ILE A 93 14.66 -7.23 -4.69
CA ILE A 93 15.98 -6.59 -4.82
C ILE A 93 16.83 -7.28 -5.90
#